data_AF-A0A8A4ZG05-F1
#
_entry.id   AF-A0A8A4ZG05-F1
#
_cell.length_a   1.000
_cell.length_b   1.000
_cell.length_c   1.000
_cell.angle_alpha   90.00
_cell.angle_beta   90.00
_cell.angle_gamma   90.00
#
_symmetry.space_group_name_H-M   'P 1'
#
loop_
_entity.id
_entity.type
_entity.pdbx_description
1 polymer ?
#
loop_
_entity_poly.entity_id
_entity_poly.type
_entity_poly.pdbx_seq_one_letter_code
_entity_poly.pdbx_strand_id
1 'polypeptide(L)'
;MAATIEFEDDDGRVVRYERHPNGGGLVSPQARVHEGAAVAATAYVEAGARVGNRSRIGAGSWLDHDVIVGTDVVVARNVHLGRRTRAESGTRIGTGARVGADVVIGRGARVLPDAVVPDRAVVPRRASAGRTDLPLAA
;
A
#
# COMPACT_ATOMS: atom_id res chain seq x y z
N MET A 1 -17.82 9.61 19.00
CA MET A 1 -17.83 10.30 17.69
C MET A 1 -16.47 10.06 17.05
N ALA A 2 -16.40 9.53 15.83
CA ALA A 2 -15.13 9.43 15.12
C ALA A 2 -14.65 10.85 14.80
N ALA A 3 -13.42 11.19 15.18
CA ALA A 3 -12.88 12.52 14.92
C ALA A 3 -12.60 12.65 13.41
N THR A 4 -13.44 13.42 12.72
CA THR A 4 -13.21 13.82 11.33
C THR A 4 -12.12 14.87 11.30
N ILE A 5 -11.16 14.71 10.38
CA ILE A 5 -10.10 15.69 10.11
C ILE A 5 -10.41 16.34 8.77
N GLU A 6 -10.44 17.67 8.73
CA GLU A 6 -10.72 18.44 7.51
C GLU A 6 -9.39 18.96 6.94
N PHE A 7 -9.17 18.75 5.66
CA PHE A 7 -8.05 19.28 4.89
C PHE A 7 -8.59 20.05 3.69
N GLU A 8 -7.90 21.10 3.28
CA GLU A 8 -8.18 21.79 2.02
C GLU A 8 -7.28 21.19 0.93
N ASP A 9 -7.86 20.77 -0.19
CA ASP A 9 -7.11 20.33 -1.36
C ASP A 9 -6.61 21.52 -2.20
N ASP A 10 -5.80 21.26 -3.21
CA ASP A 10 -5.20 22.30 -4.07
C ASP A 10 -6.26 23.12 -4.86
N ASP A 11 -7.49 22.60 -4.98
CA ASP A 11 -8.63 23.28 -5.61
C ASP A 11 -9.44 24.13 -4.60
N GLY A 12 -9.01 24.21 -3.34
CA GLY A 12 -9.71 24.91 -2.27
C GLY A 12 -10.92 24.15 -1.72
N ARG A 13 -11.06 22.86 -2.02
CA ARG A 13 -12.16 22.04 -1.51
C ARG A 13 -11.78 21.43 -0.18
N VAL A 14 -12.74 21.46 0.75
CA VAL A 14 -12.59 20.78 2.04
C VAL A 14 -12.85 19.28 1.87
N VAL A 15 -11.80 18.49 2.02
CA VAL A 15 -11.84 17.04 2.07
C VAL A 15 -11.82 16.58 3.53
N ARG A 16 -12.80 15.74 3.87
CA ARG A 16 -12.95 15.16 5.21
C ARG A 16 -12.32 13.79 5.22
N TYR A 17 -11.49 13.50 6.21
CA TYR A 17 -10.90 12.19 6.46
C TYR A 17 -11.36 11.63 7.80
N GLU A 18 -11.48 10.33 7.87
CA GLU A 18 -11.82 9.61 9.10
C GLU A 18 -10.64 8.79 9.60
N ARG A 19 -10.54 8.64 10.91
CA ARG A 19 -9.53 7.79 11.54
C ARG A 19 -9.95 6.33 11.44
N HIS A 20 -9.11 5.49 10.82
CA HIS A 20 -9.35 4.06 10.79
C HIS A 20 -9.31 3.48 12.23
N PRO A 21 -10.28 2.66 12.65
CA PRO A 21 -10.36 2.15 14.03
C PRO A 21 -9.15 1.31 14.43
N ASN A 22 -8.51 0.65 13.47
CA ASN A 22 -7.30 -0.13 13.67
C ASN A 22 -6.08 0.63 13.15
N GLY A 23 -5.40 1.35 14.06
CA GLY A 23 -4.14 2.07 13.81
C GLY A 23 -4.26 3.58 13.64
N GLY A 24 -5.47 4.11 13.43
CA GLY A 24 -5.74 5.55 13.41
C GLY A 24 -5.31 6.28 12.14
N GLY A 25 -4.99 5.60 11.03
CA GLY A 25 -4.66 6.28 9.76
C GLY A 25 -5.81 7.10 9.18
N LEU A 26 -5.50 8.05 8.31
CA LEU A 26 -6.47 8.92 7.67
C LEU A 26 -7.03 8.25 6.42
N VAL A 27 -8.33 8.03 6.39
CA VAL A 27 -9.04 7.33 5.32
C VAL A 27 -10.11 8.24 4.74
N SER A 28 -10.08 8.44 3.43
CA SER A 28 -11.14 9.15 2.72
C SER A 28 -12.48 8.42 2.91
N PRO A 29 -13.61 9.13 3.12
CA PRO A 29 -14.96 8.55 3.17
C PRO A 29 -15.34 7.79 1.90
N GLN A 30 -14.66 8.06 0.78
CA GLN A 30 -14.86 7.38 -0.50
C GLN A 30 -13.95 6.15 -0.67
N ALA A 31 -13.01 5.93 0.25
CA ALA A 31 -12.19 4.72 0.30
C ALA A 31 -12.92 3.59 1.03
N ARG A 32 -12.47 2.35 0.81
CA ARG A 32 -12.97 1.17 1.53
C ARG A 32 -11.81 0.41 2.16
N VAL A 33 -11.63 0.58 3.45
CA VAL A 33 -10.62 -0.13 4.23
C VAL A 33 -11.32 -1.16 5.12
N HIS A 34 -10.90 -2.42 5.03
CA HIS A 34 -11.44 -3.48 5.86
C HIS A 34 -11.06 -3.26 7.34
N GLU A 35 -11.96 -3.48 8.29
CA GLU A 35 -11.74 -3.25 9.73
C GLU A 35 -10.50 -3.99 10.30
N GLY A 36 -10.27 -5.21 9.83
CA GLY A 36 -9.10 -6.03 10.18
C GLY A 36 -7.78 -5.60 9.51
N ALA A 37 -7.79 -4.59 8.63
CA ALA A 37 -6.56 -3.96 8.15
C ALA A 37 -6.02 -2.99 9.20
N ALA A 38 -4.70 -2.93 9.38
CA ALA A 38 -4.07 -1.95 10.25
C ALA A 38 -3.54 -0.79 9.40
N VAL A 39 -4.00 0.42 9.66
CA VAL A 39 -3.56 1.64 8.96
C VAL A 39 -2.91 2.56 9.98
N ALA A 40 -1.60 2.74 9.90
CA ALA A 40 -0.86 3.54 10.87
C ALA A 40 -1.32 5.01 10.88
N ALA A 41 -1.23 5.67 12.05
CA ALA A 41 -1.79 7.00 12.30
C ALA A 41 -1.39 8.12 11.32
N THR A 42 -0.23 8.00 10.67
CA THR A 42 0.29 8.98 9.71
C THR A 42 0.21 8.51 8.26
N ALA A 43 -0.47 7.39 8.00
CA ALA A 43 -0.74 6.94 6.64
C ALA A 43 -2.03 7.58 6.10
N TYR A 44 -2.05 7.78 4.78
CA TYR A 44 -3.15 8.37 4.03
C TYR A 44 -3.70 7.36 3.02
N VAL A 45 -5.02 7.24 2.96
CA VAL A 45 -5.74 6.41 1.99
C VAL A 45 -6.76 7.28 1.27
N GLU A 46 -6.49 7.54 -0.01
CA GLU A 46 -7.27 8.44 -0.85
C GLU A 46 -8.60 7.87 -1.33
N ALA A 47 -9.42 8.74 -1.91
CA ALA A 47 -10.71 8.39 -2.48
C ALA A 47 -10.61 7.23 -3.48
N GLY A 48 -11.60 6.33 -3.45
CA GLY A 48 -11.67 5.17 -4.34
C GLY A 48 -10.73 4.02 -3.97
N ALA A 49 -9.70 4.25 -3.13
CA ALA A 49 -8.77 3.22 -2.72
C ALA A 49 -9.45 2.11 -1.90
N ARG A 50 -8.95 0.89 -2.03
CA ARG A 50 -9.48 -0.31 -1.36
C ARG A 50 -8.37 -1.07 -0.66
N VAL A 51 -8.56 -1.43 0.60
CA VAL A 51 -7.58 -2.20 1.38
C VAL A 51 -8.24 -3.44 1.98
N GLY A 52 -7.71 -4.61 1.61
CA GLY A 52 -8.18 -5.92 2.05
C GLY A 52 -7.84 -6.25 3.50
N ASN A 53 -8.50 -7.29 4.03
CA ASN A 53 -8.33 -7.74 5.40
C ASN A 53 -6.87 -8.13 5.72
N ARG A 54 -6.47 -8.00 6.99
CA ARG A 54 -5.13 -8.33 7.54
C ARG A 54 -3.95 -7.60 6.88
N SER A 55 -4.22 -6.68 5.96
CA SER A 55 -3.18 -5.85 5.36
C SER A 55 -2.71 -4.79 6.35
N ARG A 56 -1.45 -4.37 6.21
CA ARG A 56 -0.82 -3.39 7.08
C ARG A 56 -0.28 -2.26 6.23
N ILE A 57 -0.71 -1.03 6.52
CA ILE A 57 -0.24 0.19 5.89
C ILE A 57 0.64 0.93 6.89
N GLY A 58 1.94 0.98 6.59
CA GLY A 58 2.94 1.55 7.49
C GLY A 58 2.88 3.08 7.56
N ALA A 59 3.38 3.62 8.67
CA ALA A 59 3.42 5.05 8.95
C ALA A 59 4.06 5.85 7.80
N GLY A 60 3.50 7.02 7.50
CA GLY A 60 3.96 7.93 6.45
C GLY A 60 3.69 7.43 5.02
N SER A 61 2.99 6.30 4.86
CA SER A 61 2.65 5.80 3.52
C SER A 61 1.41 6.48 2.97
N TRP A 62 1.39 6.62 1.64
CA TRP A 62 0.30 7.23 0.90
C TRP A 62 -0.19 6.25 -0.16
N LEU A 63 -1.47 5.86 -0.03
CA LEU A 63 -2.19 5.14 -1.06
C LEU A 63 -3.03 6.16 -1.82
N ASP A 64 -2.61 6.43 -3.06
CA ASP A 64 -3.26 7.39 -3.94
C ASP A 64 -4.62 6.86 -4.45
N HIS A 65 -5.30 7.68 -5.24
CA HIS A 65 -6.65 7.45 -5.75
C HIS A 65 -6.77 6.10 -6.44
N ASP A 66 -7.86 5.39 -6.16
CA ASP A 66 -8.20 4.10 -6.78
C ASP A 66 -7.13 3.00 -6.62
N VAL A 67 -6.21 3.13 -5.66
CA VAL A 67 -5.26 2.06 -5.32
C VAL A 67 -6.00 0.84 -4.77
N ILE A 68 -5.63 -0.35 -5.24
CA ILE A 68 -6.20 -1.62 -4.75
C ILE A 68 -5.12 -2.41 -4.03
N VAL A 69 -5.29 -2.59 -2.72
CA VAL A 69 -4.48 -3.45 -1.87
C VAL A 69 -5.29 -4.69 -1.51
N GLY A 70 -4.81 -5.86 -1.90
CA GLY A 70 -5.42 -7.15 -1.57
C GLY A 70 -5.32 -7.50 -0.08
N THR A 71 -5.72 -8.72 0.27
CA THR A 71 -5.58 -9.30 1.61
C THR A 71 -4.13 -9.68 1.94
N ASP A 72 -3.75 -9.61 3.21
CA ASP A 72 -2.42 -10.04 3.71
C ASP A 72 -1.24 -9.28 3.08
N VAL A 73 -1.47 -8.04 2.63
CA VAL A 73 -0.43 -7.19 2.05
C VAL A 73 0.29 -6.40 3.14
N VAL A 74 1.61 -6.32 3.03
CA VAL A 74 2.42 -5.44 3.88
C VAL A 74 2.93 -4.28 3.03
N VAL A 75 2.40 -3.09 3.28
CA VAL A 75 2.98 -1.82 2.85
C VAL A 75 3.82 -1.31 4.02
N ALA A 76 5.14 -1.23 3.84
CA ALA A 76 6.04 -0.77 4.89
C ALA A 76 5.91 0.75 5.12
N ARG A 77 6.89 1.39 5.77
CA ARG A 77 6.83 2.81 6.12
C ARG A 77 7.21 3.68 4.93
N ASN A 78 6.67 4.89 4.86
CA ASN A 78 7.03 5.91 3.86
C ASN A 78 6.92 5.40 2.41
N VAL A 79 5.94 4.55 2.12
CA VAL A 79 5.69 4.03 0.77
C VAL A 79 4.68 4.91 0.06
N HIS A 80 4.92 5.20 -1.22
CA HIS A 80 3.91 5.81 -2.09
C HIS A 80 3.44 4.77 -3.12
N LEU A 81 2.14 4.50 -3.16
CA LEU A 81 1.50 3.77 -4.26
C LEU A 81 0.72 4.77 -5.11
N GLY A 82 1.17 5.01 -6.33
CA GLY A 82 0.51 5.93 -7.25
C GLY A 82 -0.85 5.42 -7.73
N ARG A 83 -1.67 6.35 -8.23
CA ARG A 83 -3.06 6.10 -8.63
C ARG A 83 -3.28 4.82 -9.44
N ARG A 84 -4.41 4.15 -9.21
CA ARG A 84 -4.85 2.93 -9.90
C ARG A 84 -3.85 1.75 -9.83
N THR A 85 -2.85 1.83 -8.96
CA THR A 85 -1.93 0.71 -8.72
C THR A 85 -2.64 -0.42 -7.97
N ARG A 86 -2.32 -1.66 -8.35
CA ARG A 86 -2.85 -2.86 -7.71
C ARG A 86 -1.74 -3.68 -7.05
N ALA A 87 -1.78 -3.78 -5.74
CA ALA A 87 -1.01 -4.73 -4.96
C ALA A 87 -1.87 -5.96 -4.66
N GLU A 88 -1.57 -7.09 -5.32
CA GLU A 88 -2.32 -8.33 -5.10
C GLU A 88 -2.02 -8.95 -3.72
N SER A 89 -2.82 -9.95 -3.32
CA SER A 89 -2.71 -10.52 -1.98
C SER A 89 -1.32 -11.07 -1.64
N GLY A 90 -0.93 -10.95 -0.38
CA GLY A 90 0.34 -11.47 0.13
C GLY A 90 1.59 -10.72 -0.33
N THR A 91 1.46 -9.61 -1.07
CA THR A 91 2.62 -8.80 -1.49
C THR A 91 3.29 -8.10 -0.32
N ARG A 92 4.58 -7.81 -0.47
CA ARG A 92 5.34 -6.99 0.48
C ARG A 92 6.03 -5.85 -0.24
N ILE A 93 5.79 -4.63 0.21
CA ILE A 93 6.33 -3.39 -0.38
C ILE A 93 7.26 -2.77 0.65
N GLY A 94 8.55 -2.70 0.32
CA GLY A 94 9.62 -2.27 1.22
C GLY A 94 9.54 -0.79 1.59
N THR A 95 10.16 -0.44 2.72
CA THR A 95 10.20 0.94 3.23
C THR A 95 10.73 1.90 2.18
N GLY A 96 10.14 3.09 2.06
CA GLY A 96 10.63 4.13 1.15
C GLY A 96 10.35 3.87 -0.34
N ALA A 97 9.74 2.74 -0.71
CA ALA A 97 9.44 2.43 -2.09
C ALA A 97 8.48 3.45 -2.72
N ARG A 98 8.75 3.81 -3.97
CA ARG A 98 7.93 4.72 -4.79
C ARG A 98 7.40 3.94 -5.98
N VAL A 99 6.12 3.63 -5.96
CA VAL A 99 5.43 2.91 -7.03
C VAL A 99 4.63 3.91 -7.85
N GLY A 100 4.89 3.95 -9.15
CA GLY A 100 4.21 4.82 -10.11
C GLY A 100 2.73 4.51 -10.28
N ALA A 101 2.07 5.23 -11.19
CA ALA A 101 0.67 5.02 -11.52
C ALA A 101 0.46 3.74 -12.35
N ASP A 102 -0.73 3.15 -12.25
CA ASP A 102 -1.17 2.03 -13.09
C ASP A 102 -0.27 0.77 -13.00
N VAL A 103 0.44 0.59 -11.87
CA VAL A 103 1.33 -0.56 -11.66
C VAL A 103 0.55 -1.80 -11.18
N VAL A 104 0.98 -2.99 -11.62
CA VAL A 104 0.48 -4.27 -11.08
C VAL A 104 1.59 -4.99 -10.32
N ILE A 105 1.41 -5.17 -9.01
CA ILE A 105 2.31 -5.95 -8.15
C ILE A 105 1.65 -7.31 -7.93
N GLY A 106 2.19 -8.34 -8.58
CA GLY A 106 1.59 -9.67 -8.61
C GLY A 106 1.59 -10.38 -7.25
N ARG A 107 0.67 -11.32 -7.06
CA ARG A 107 0.45 -12.05 -5.80
C ARG A 107 1.75 -12.57 -5.19
N GLY A 108 2.00 -12.23 -3.93
CA GLY A 108 3.20 -12.66 -3.21
C GLY A 108 4.53 -12.05 -3.70
N ALA A 109 4.49 -11.09 -4.64
CA ALA A 109 5.68 -10.39 -5.08
C ALA A 109 6.23 -9.47 -3.99
N ARG A 110 7.47 -9.03 -4.20
CA ARG A 110 8.22 -8.16 -3.30
C ARG A 110 8.76 -6.97 -4.06
N VAL A 111 8.42 -5.77 -3.60
CA VAL A 111 9.09 -4.53 -3.99
C VAL A 111 10.15 -4.26 -2.92
N LEU A 112 11.39 -4.05 -3.36
CA LEU A 112 12.51 -3.83 -2.44
C LEU A 112 12.39 -2.45 -1.74
N PRO A 113 13.03 -2.29 -0.56
CA PRO A 113 13.17 -0.96 0.05
C PRO A 113 13.78 0.04 -0.93
N ASP A 114 13.29 1.28 -0.87
CA ASP A 114 13.72 2.42 -1.70
C ASP A 114 13.64 2.20 -3.22
N ALA A 115 13.00 1.12 -3.66
CA ALA A 115 12.81 0.83 -5.08
C ALA A 115 11.89 1.87 -5.71
N VAL A 116 12.25 2.30 -6.92
CA VAL A 116 11.40 3.11 -7.79
C VAL A 116 10.84 2.20 -8.87
N VAL A 117 9.52 2.02 -8.86
CA VAL A 117 8.80 1.24 -9.87
C VAL A 117 8.12 2.24 -10.81
N PRO A 118 8.45 2.25 -12.11
CA PRO A 118 7.88 3.21 -13.04
C PRO A 118 6.40 2.94 -13.32
N ASP A 119 5.70 3.95 -13.82
CA ASP A 119 4.30 3.86 -14.24
C ASP A 119 4.06 2.67 -15.19
N ARG A 120 2.90 2.03 -15.06
CA ARG A 120 2.43 0.90 -15.89
C ARG A 120 3.32 -0.34 -15.83
N ALA A 121 4.27 -0.40 -14.91
CA ALA A 121 5.10 -1.59 -14.72
C ALA A 121 4.30 -2.77 -14.16
N VAL A 122 4.82 -3.97 -14.38
CA VAL A 122 4.35 -5.20 -13.74
C VAL A 122 5.50 -5.77 -12.90
N VAL A 123 5.26 -5.94 -11.60
CA VAL A 123 6.20 -6.56 -10.67
C VAL A 123 5.78 -8.02 -10.46
N PRO A 124 6.44 -9.00 -11.11
CA PRO A 124 6.07 -10.40 -10.98
C PRO A 124 6.54 -10.98 -9.63
N ARG A 125 5.92 -12.08 -9.21
CA ARG A 125 6.47 -12.91 -8.14
C ARG A 125 7.76 -13.55 -8.63
N ARG A 126 8.90 -13.20 -8.04
CA ARG A 126 10.14 -13.96 -8.25
C ARG A 126 9.94 -15.35 -7.63
N ALA A 127 10.22 -16.40 -8.41
CA ALA A 127 10.41 -17.72 -7.83
C ALA A 127 11.48 -17.60 -6.75
N SER A 128 11.25 -18.18 -5.57
CA SER A 128 12.33 -18.39 -4.62
C SER A 128 13.38 -19.21 -5.36
N ALA A 129 14.52 -18.59 -5.69
CA ALA A 129 15.69 -19.37 -6.04
C ALA A 129 15.89 -20.31 -4.85
N GLY A 130 15.64 -21.61 -5.07
CA GLY A 130 15.99 -22.61 -4.09
C GLY A 130 17.46 -22.38 -3.74
N ARG A 131 17.82 -22.56 -2.47
CA ARG A 131 19.21 -22.87 -2.17
C ARG A 131 19.56 -24.05 -3.06
N THR A 132 20.31 -23.82 -4.13
CA THR A 132 21.04 -24.89 -4.79
C THR A 132 22.07 -25.29 -3.74
N ASP A 133 21.78 -26.39 -3.07
CA ASP A 133 22.75 -27.36 -2.62
C ASP A 133 23.81 -27.55 -3.72
N LEU A 134 24.82 -26.68 -3.71
CA LEU A 134 26.05 -26.94 -4.42
C LEU A 134 26.61 -28.24 -3.85
N PRO A 135 26.86 -29.28 -4.66
CA PRO A 135 27.60 -30.42 -4.17
C PRO A 135 28.99 -29.91 -3.77
N LEU A 136 29.36 -30.11 -2.51
CA LEU A 136 30.74 -30.04 -2.06
C LEU A 136 31.52 -31.09 -2.86
N ALA A 137 32.12 -30.66 -3.96
CA ALA A 137 33.17 -31.40 -4.64
C ALA A 137 34.52 -30.96 -4.05
N ALA A 138 35.09 -31.80 -3.19
CA ALA A 138 36.52 -32.12 -3.03
C ALA A 138 36.70 -32.97 -1.76
#